data_AF-A0A2D7VUV4-F1
#
_entry.id   AF-A0A2D7VUV4-F1
#
_cell.length_a   1.000
_cell.length_b   1.000
_cell.length_c   1.000
_cell.angle_alpha   90.00
_cell.angle_beta   90.00
_cell.angle_gamma   90.00
#
_symmetry.space_group_name_H-M   'P 1'
#
loop_
_entity.id
_entity.type
_entity.pdbx_description
1 polymer ?
#
loop_
_entity_poly.entity_id
_entity_poly.type
_entity_poly.pdbx_seq_one_letter_code
_entity_poly.pdbx_strand_id
1 'polypeptide(L)'
;MFENKDTSKTPIAQLGEFGLIDHLTKNFEISSKTTVKGIGDDAAVLAPEKGKQLVVTTDMLVEGVHFDLSYMPLKHLGYKAVMVNLSDVYAMNATAQQITVSVAVSNRFPVEAMEELYSGIQTAAALYKVDVVGGDTTSSTSGLVISITAIGTATPEKIAYRSGAKENDLLVVTGDLGAAYLGLQVLEREKQVYKVNPNSQPDLEKYTYLIERQLKPEARKDIGGLLAELEVQPTSMIDISDGLSSEIIHICKSSAV
;
A
#
# COMPACT_ATOMS: atom_id res chain seq x y z
N MET A 1 13.38 39.91 -30.56
CA MET A 1 12.80 39.27 -29.37
C MET A 1 12.20 37.96 -29.86
N PHE A 2 12.93 36.86 -29.76
CA PHE A 2 12.41 35.56 -30.16
C PHE A 2 11.47 35.09 -29.05
N GLU A 3 10.16 35.32 -29.24
CA GLU A 3 9.15 34.67 -28.41
C GLU A 3 9.29 33.18 -28.64
N ASN A 4 9.75 32.47 -27.61
CA ASN A 4 9.73 31.03 -27.60
C ASN A 4 8.26 30.60 -27.50
N LYS A 5 7.63 30.36 -28.66
CA LYS A 5 6.21 29.97 -28.79
C LYS A 5 5.94 28.52 -28.38
N ASP A 6 6.96 27.80 -27.90
CA ASP A 6 6.78 26.44 -27.43
C ASP A 6 6.30 26.45 -25.98
N THR A 7 4.98 26.59 -25.83
CA THR A 7 4.26 26.46 -24.56
C THR A 7 3.72 25.04 -24.36
N SER A 8 4.18 24.07 -25.18
CA SER A 8 3.73 22.69 -25.06
C SER A 8 4.20 22.11 -23.71
N LYS A 9 3.24 21.74 -22.87
CA LYS A 9 3.50 21.06 -21.60
C LYS A 9 3.43 19.57 -21.86
N THR A 10 4.43 18.83 -21.37
CA THR A 10 4.44 17.36 -21.40
C THR A 10 3.30 16.81 -20.53
N PRO A 11 2.34 16.05 -21.09
CA PRO A 11 1.32 15.36 -20.29
C PRO A 11 1.97 14.28 -19.41
N ILE A 12 1.50 14.11 -18.18
CA ILE A 12 2.01 13.10 -17.24
C ILE A 12 1.93 11.68 -17.81
N ALA A 13 0.87 11.38 -18.58
CA ALA A 13 0.69 10.09 -19.24
C ALA A 13 1.86 9.69 -20.17
N GLN A 14 2.65 10.65 -20.65
CA GLN A 14 3.83 10.35 -21.46
C GLN A 14 4.97 9.73 -20.66
N LEU A 15 5.08 10.02 -19.36
CA LEU A 15 6.10 9.43 -18.48
C LEU A 15 5.60 8.14 -17.83
N GLY A 16 4.30 7.99 -17.65
CA GLY A 16 3.73 6.94 -16.80
C GLY A 16 4.10 7.18 -15.32
N GLU A 17 3.65 6.28 -14.46
CA GLU A 17 3.87 6.40 -13.01
C GLU A 17 5.35 6.34 -12.62
N PHE A 18 6.03 5.23 -12.94
CA PHE A 18 7.43 5.04 -12.57
C PHE A 18 8.35 6.10 -13.20
N GLY A 19 8.12 6.45 -14.46
CA GLY A 19 8.90 7.50 -15.13
C GLY A 19 8.67 8.88 -14.52
N LEU A 20 7.46 9.16 -14.02
CA LEU A 20 7.17 10.39 -13.30
C LEU A 20 7.88 10.41 -11.94
N ILE A 21 7.82 9.30 -11.18
CA ILE A 21 8.51 9.18 -9.89
C ILE A 21 10.01 9.39 -10.09
N ASP A 22 10.65 8.69 -11.03
CA ASP A 22 12.06 8.87 -11.34
C ASP A 22 12.37 10.32 -11.74
N HIS A 23 11.55 10.94 -12.58
CA HIS A 23 11.73 12.32 -13.02
C HIS A 23 11.67 13.32 -11.87
N LEU A 24 10.71 13.17 -10.95
CA LEU A 24 10.51 14.06 -9.82
C LEU A 24 11.55 13.85 -8.73
N THR A 25 12.02 12.61 -8.54
CA THR A 25 12.82 12.22 -7.38
C THR A 25 14.33 12.22 -7.62
N LYS A 26 14.79 12.14 -8.88
CA LYS A 26 16.21 12.02 -9.26
C LYS A 26 17.19 13.05 -8.68
N ASN A 27 16.70 14.22 -8.26
CA ASN A 27 17.54 15.32 -7.77
C ASN A 27 17.48 15.48 -6.24
N PHE A 28 16.76 14.62 -5.52
CA PHE A 28 16.72 14.67 -4.06
C PHE A 28 17.95 13.96 -3.47
N GLU A 29 18.80 14.71 -2.79
CA GLU A 29 19.98 14.18 -2.10
C GLU A 29 19.72 13.97 -0.61
N ILE A 30 20.23 12.86 -0.07
CA ILE A 30 20.17 12.58 1.35
C ILE A 30 21.29 13.33 2.07
N SER A 31 20.92 14.31 2.90
CA SER A 31 21.86 15.08 3.73
C SER A 31 21.83 14.70 5.21
N SER A 32 20.70 14.16 5.68
CA SER A 32 20.56 13.73 7.08
C SER A 32 21.32 12.43 7.34
N LYS A 33 22.17 12.42 8.36
CA LYS A 33 22.91 11.23 8.78
C LYS A 33 22.02 10.12 9.35
N THR A 34 20.80 10.46 9.75
CA THR A 34 19.84 9.48 10.27
C THR A 34 19.03 8.82 9.16
N THR A 35 19.20 9.21 7.90
CA THR A 35 18.50 8.56 6.79
C THR A 35 19.38 7.46 6.20
N VAL A 36 18.95 6.21 6.36
CA VAL A 36 19.67 5.02 5.88
C VAL A 36 19.23 4.64 4.47
N LYS A 37 17.91 4.63 4.23
CA LYS A 37 17.32 4.40 2.91
C LYS A 37 16.25 5.45 2.65
N GLY A 38 16.34 6.12 1.51
CA GLY A 38 15.35 7.07 1.02
C GLY A 38 14.45 6.43 -0.04
N ILE A 39 14.19 7.19 -1.10
CA ILE A 39 13.31 6.81 -2.22
C ILE A 39 13.84 5.56 -2.94
N GLY A 40 12.93 4.68 -3.39
CA GLY A 40 13.26 3.49 -4.20
C GLY A 40 13.26 2.16 -3.45
N ASP A 41 12.50 2.06 -2.36
CA ASP A 41 12.14 0.81 -1.65
C ASP A 41 10.68 0.90 -1.19
N ASP A 42 10.12 -0.17 -0.61
CA ASP A 42 8.75 -0.18 -0.07
C ASP A 42 8.56 0.83 1.06
N ALA A 43 9.63 1.12 1.80
CA ALA A 43 9.60 2.13 2.85
C ALA A 43 10.97 2.80 3.03
N ALA A 44 10.95 4.02 3.53
CA ALA A 44 12.16 4.70 3.97
C ALA A 44 12.66 4.08 5.28
N VAL A 45 13.98 4.04 5.46
CA VAL A 45 14.63 3.55 6.69
C VAL A 45 15.40 4.69 7.35
N LEU A 46 15.06 4.96 8.61
CA LEU A 46 15.66 5.99 9.44
C LEU A 46 16.35 5.37 10.66
N ALA A 47 17.52 5.86 11.04
CA ALA A 47 18.27 5.44 12.24
C ALA A 47 18.47 6.66 13.17
N PRO A 48 17.43 7.09 13.91
CA PRO A 48 17.56 8.18 14.88
C PRO A 48 18.46 7.79 16.06
N GLU A 49 18.52 6.50 16.40
CA GLU A 49 19.32 5.93 17.48
C GLU A 49 20.12 4.71 16.99
N LYS A 50 21.21 4.37 17.67
CA LYS A 50 22.02 3.20 17.30
C LYS A 50 21.27 1.89 17.59
N GLY A 51 21.35 0.93 16.67
CA GLY A 51 20.82 -0.42 16.84
C GLY A 51 19.30 -0.56 16.64
N LYS A 52 18.60 0.54 16.33
CA LYS A 52 17.18 0.52 15.99
C LYS A 52 16.92 1.37 14.75
N GLN A 53 16.22 0.77 13.79
CA GLN A 53 15.76 1.46 12.60
C GLN A 53 14.25 1.66 12.67
N LEU A 54 13.80 2.83 12.22
CA LEU A 54 12.42 3.14 11.91
C LEU A 54 12.19 2.89 10.44
N VAL A 55 11.07 2.26 10.12
CA VAL A 55 10.61 2.00 8.75
C VAL A 55 9.36 2.83 8.54
N VAL A 56 9.33 3.68 7.52
CA VAL A 56 8.24 4.64 7.28
C VAL A 56 7.76 4.51 5.85
N THR A 57 6.48 4.18 5.69
CA THR A 57 5.79 4.14 4.39
C THR A 57 4.53 4.99 4.47
N THR A 58 4.04 5.43 3.31
CA THR A 58 2.75 6.10 3.20
C THR A 58 2.06 5.68 1.92
N ASP A 59 0.76 5.46 2.04
CA ASP A 59 -0.04 4.95 0.94
C ASP A 59 -1.40 5.64 0.90
N MET A 60 -1.91 5.86 -0.31
CA MET A 60 -3.15 6.60 -0.54
C MET A 60 -4.23 5.74 -1.22
N LEU A 61 -5.43 5.73 -0.64
CA LEU A 61 -6.63 5.20 -1.26
C LEU A 61 -7.55 6.35 -1.70
N VAL A 62 -7.77 6.40 -3.00
CA VAL A 62 -8.60 7.43 -3.67
C VAL A 62 -9.87 6.78 -4.23
N GLU A 63 -11.02 7.35 -3.90
CA GLU A 63 -12.31 6.92 -4.43
C GLU A 63 -12.33 6.98 -5.97
N GLY A 64 -12.85 5.93 -6.60
CA GLY A 64 -12.91 5.80 -8.07
C GLY A 64 -11.59 5.35 -8.71
N VAL A 65 -10.51 5.26 -7.94
CA VAL A 65 -9.22 4.70 -8.37
C VAL A 65 -8.95 3.38 -7.65
N HIS A 66 -8.93 3.41 -6.32
CA HIS A 66 -8.53 2.25 -5.49
C HIS A 66 -9.73 1.50 -4.88
N PHE A 67 -10.87 2.16 -4.78
CA PHE A 67 -12.11 1.58 -4.27
C PHE A 67 -13.32 2.28 -4.89
N ASP A 68 -14.46 1.60 -4.84
CA ASP A 68 -15.74 2.13 -5.28
C ASP A 68 -16.78 1.85 -4.18
N LEU A 69 -17.45 2.91 -3.73
CA LEU A 69 -18.41 2.84 -2.63
C LEU A 69 -19.73 2.14 -2.98
N SER A 70 -19.96 1.80 -4.26
CA SER A 70 -21.09 0.96 -4.66
C SER A 70 -20.95 -0.49 -4.20
N TYR A 71 -19.73 -0.95 -3.92
CA TYR A 71 -19.48 -2.33 -3.46
C TYR A 71 -18.45 -2.45 -2.34
N MET A 72 -17.77 -1.37 -1.93
CA MET A 72 -16.81 -1.36 -0.82
C MET A 72 -17.48 -0.81 0.45
N PRO A 73 -17.81 -1.66 1.44
CA PRO A 73 -18.25 -1.20 2.75
C PRO A 73 -17.19 -0.35 3.43
N LEU A 74 -17.58 0.74 4.08
CA LEU A 74 -16.64 1.68 4.72
C LEU A 74 -15.79 1.02 5.80
N LYS A 75 -16.36 0.09 6.57
CA LYS A 75 -15.60 -0.69 7.54
C LYS A 75 -14.49 -1.53 6.89
N HIS A 76 -14.75 -2.15 5.74
CA HIS A 76 -13.72 -2.89 4.99
C HIS A 76 -12.70 -1.94 4.39
N LEU A 77 -13.13 -0.78 3.87
CA LEU A 77 -12.22 0.25 3.36
C LEU A 77 -11.25 0.73 4.45
N GLY A 78 -11.75 1.03 5.65
CA GLY A 78 -10.92 1.46 6.76
C GLY A 78 -9.92 0.40 7.20
N TYR A 79 -10.35 -0.86 7.23
CA TYR A 79 -9.46 -2.00 7.48
C TYR A 79 -8.38 -2.12 6.40
N LYS A 80 -8.78 -2.11 5.12
CA LYS A 80 -7.88 -2.19 3.97
C LYS A 80 -6.86 -1.05 3.94
N ALA A 81 -7.27 0.17 4.27
CA ALA A 81 -6.39 1.33 4.32
C ALA A 81 -5.20 1.14 5.27
N VAL A 82 -5.43 0.47 6.41
CA VAL A 82 -4.34 0.10 7.33
C VAL A 82 -3.49 -1.01 6.72
N MET A 83 -4.12 -2.05 6.17
CA MET A 83 -3.43 -3.24 5.67
C MET A 83 -2.43 -2.97 4.55
N VAL A 84 -2.78 -2.11 3.59
CA VAL A 84 -1.87 -1.77 2.48
C VAL A 84 -0.56 -1.17 3.02
N ASN A 85 -0.66 -0.21 3.95
CA ASN A 85 0.52 0.38 4.58
C ASN A 85 1.31 -0.58 5.49
N LEU A 86 0.62 -1.48 6.20
CA LEU A 86 1.31 -2.48 7.01
C LEU A 86 2.03 -3.52 6.13
N SER A 87 1.52 -3.80 4.93
CA SER A 87 2.13 -4.70 3.94
C SER A 87 3.56 -4.26 3.64
N ASP A 88 3.77 -2.99 3.30
CA ASP A 88 5.09 -2.41 3.00
C ASP A 88 6.06 -2.56 4.18
N VAL A 89 5.60 -2.30 5.41
CA VAL A 89 6.46 -2.44 6.61
C VAL A 89 6.90 -3.89 6.78
N TYR A 90 5.99 -4.84 6.59
CA TYR A 90 6.32 -6.26 6.69
C TYR A 90 7.17 -6.75 5.49
N ALA A 91 7.02 -6.14 4.32
CA ALA A 91 7.89 -6.38 3.17
C ALA A 91 9.33 -5.97 3.44
N MET A 92 9.56 -4.98 4.29
CA MET A 92 10.91 -4.62 4.76
C MET A 92 11.43 -5.51 5.91
N ASN A 93 10.74 -6.61 6.22
CA ASN A 93 10.99 -7.49 7.36
C ASN A 93 10.99 -6.74 8.72
N ALA A 94 10.18 -5.69 8.82
CA ALA A 94 10.05 -4.87 10.02
C ALA A 94 8.74 -5.11 10.76
N THR A 95 8.65 -4.67 12.01
CA THR A 95 7.43 -4.77 12.81
C THR A 95 6.74 -3.42 12.88
N ALA A 96 5.55 -3.30 12.28
CA ALA A 96 4.72 -2.12 12.42
C ALA A 96 4.33 -1.84 13.89
N GLN A 97 4.31 -0.56 14.27
CA GLN A 97 3.98 -0.13 15.63
C GLN A 97 2.89 0.94 15.66
N GLN A 98 2.94 1.90 14.74
CA GLN A 98 2.11 3.10 14.80
C GLN A 98 1.64 3.51 13.41
N ILE A 99 0.50 4.17 13.34
CA ILE A 99 -0.01 4.78 12.11
C ILE A 99 -0.54 6.19 12.37
N THR A 100 -0.46 7.04 11.34
CA THR A 100 -1.26 8.27 11.26
C THR A 100 -2.30 8.13 10.15
N VAL A 101 -3.45 8.77 10.32
CA VAL A 101 -4.58 8.67 9.38
C VAL A 101 -4.99 10.06 8.92
N SER A 102 -4.77 10.37 7.65
CA SER A 102 -5.25 11.58 7.01
C SER A 102 -6.45 11.28 6.12
N VAL A 103 -7.55 12.01 6.28
CA VAL A 103 -8.77 11.81 5.49
C VAL A 103 -9.20 13.13 4.85
N ALA A 104 -9.36 13.12 3.53
CA ALA A 104 -10.07 14.17 2.82
C ALA A 104 -11.47 13.67 2.46
N VAL A 105 -12.51 14.34 2.96
CA VAL A 105 -13.89 13.87 2.86
C VAL A 105 -14.82 14.96 2.32
N SER A 106 -15.72 14.59 1.42
CA SER A 106 -16.75 15.49 0.91
C SER A 106 -17.94 15.60 1.88
N ASN A 107 -18.65 16.73 1.87
CA ASN A 107 -19.82 16.98 2.74
C ASN A 107 -21.04 16.06 2.51
N ARG A 108 -21.01 15.15 1.52
CA ARG A 108 -22.06 14.15 1.30
C ARG A 108 -22.03 13.00 2.32
N PHE A 109 -20.93 12.85 3.07
CA PHE A 109 -20.81 11.79 4.07
C PHE A 109 -21.35 12.27 5.41
N PRO A 110 -22.27 11.52 6.03
CA PRO A 110 -22.68 11.77 7.40
C PRO A 110 -21.58 11.32 8.39
N VAL A 111 -21.69 11.72 9.65
CA VAL A 111 -20.71 11.38 10.69
C VAL A 111 -20.62 9.87 10.89
N GLU A 112 -21.76 9.19 10.84
CA GLU A 112 -21.90 7.74 11.00
C GLU A 112 -21.11 6.97 9.93
N ALA A 113 -20.98 7.52 8.72
CA ALA A 113 -20.15 6.94 7.68
C ALA A 113 -18.65 6.98 8.06
N MET A 114 -18.21 8.07 8.70
CA MET A 114 -16.83 8.17 9.20
C MET A 114 -16.61 7.27 10.41
N GLU A 115 -17.61 7.10 11.27
CA GLU A 115 -17.57 6.13 12.36
C GLU A 115 -17.43 4.68 11.84
N GLU A 116 -18.14 4.30 10.77
CA GLU A 116 -17.97 2.99 10.14
C GLU A 116 -16.57 2.81 9.56
N LEU A 117 -16.04 3.82 8.88
CA LEU A 117 -14.68 3.81 8.35
C LEU A 117 -13.66 3.61 9.48
N TYR A 118 -13.75 4.40 10.54
CA TYR A 118 -12.85 4.31 11.68
C TYR A 118 -13.04 3.03 12.50
N SER A 119 -14.24 2.42 12.52
CA SER A 119 -14.45 1.08 13.08
C SER A 119 -13.59 0.03 12.36
N GLY A 120 -13.44 0.17 11.04
CA GLY A 120 -12.52 -0.65 10.24
C GLY A 120 -11.06 -0.48 10.63
N ILE A 121 -10.63 0.79 10.72
CA ILE A 121 -9.28 1.16 11.15
C ILE A 121 -8.99 0.62 12.56
N GLN A 122 -9.91 0.81 13.50
CA GLN A 122 -9.79 0.32 14.87
C GLN A 122 -9.68 -1.20 14.92
N THR A 123 -10.45 -1.91 14.08
CA THR A 123 -10.39 -3.37 13.98
C THR A 123 -9.01 -3.82 13.50
N ALA A 124 -8.48 -3.20 12.44
CA ALA A 124 -7.13 -3.48 11.94
C ALA A 124 -6.05 -3.17 12.98
N ALA A 125 -6.13 -1.99 13.61
CA ALA A 125 -5.21 -1.53 14.64
C ALA A 125 -5.14 -2.51 15.83
N ALA A 126 -6.29 -2.95 16.33
CA ALA A 126 -6.37 -3.91 17.43
C ALA A 126 -5.80 -5.28 17.04
N LEU A 127 -6.13 -5.79 15.86
CA LEU A 127 -5.68 -7.11 15.39
C LEU A 127 -4.15 -7.15 15.18
N TYR A 128 -3.59 -6.09 14.58
CA TYR A 128 -2.17 -6.02 14.27
C TYR A 128 -1.33 -5.42 15.41
N LYS A 129 -1.98 -4.93 16.48
CA LYS A 129 -1.38 -4.27 17.64
C LYS A 129 -0.57 -3.04 17.24
N VAL A 130 -1.17 -2.18 16.41
CA VAL A 130 -0.62 -0.89 16.00
C VAL A 130 -1.45 0.24 16.57
N ASP A 131 -0.79 1.32 17.00
CA ASP A 131 -1.47 2.48 17.59
C ASP A 131 -1.80 3.52 16.52
N VAL A 132 -3.02 4.04 16.54
CA VAL A 132 -3.37 5.25 15.78
C VAL A 132 -2.92 6.46 16.59
N VAL A 133 -1.88 7.16 16.15
CA VAL A 133 -1.19 8.19 16.94
C VAL A 133 -1.40 9.62 16.47
N GLY A 134 -2.09 9.82 15.35
CA GLY A 134 -2.36 11.14 14.81
C GLY A 134 -3.00 11.10 13.43
N GLY A 135 -3.11 12.26 12.81
CA GLY A 135 -3.81 12.39 11.54
C GLY A 135 -4.16 13.82 11.18
N ASP A 136 -4.82 13.97 10.04
CA ASP A 136 -5.42 15.22 9.59
C ASP A 136 -6.79 14.94 8.96
N THR A 137 -7.71 15.90 9.05
CA THR A 137 -9.03 15.79 8.41
C THR A 137 -9.33 17.07 7.67
N THR A 138 -9.58 16.93 6.36
CA THR A 138 -9.85 18.07 5.48
C THR A 138 -11.05 17.82 4.57
N SER A 139 -11.55 18.91 3.97
CA SER A 139 -12.65 18.85 3.01
C SER A 139 -12.15 18.44 1.63
N SER A 140 -12.91 17.59 0.94
CA SER A 140 -12.67 17.20 -0.46
C SER A 140 -13.85 17.58 -1.34
N THR A 141 -13.55 18.09 -2.54
CA THR A 141 -14.57 18.41 -3.55
C THR A 141 -14.89 17.24 -4.49
N SER A 142 -14.07 16.18 -4.49
CA SER A 142 -14.13 15.09 -5.47
C SER A 142 -14.52 13.72 -4.89
N GLY A 143 -14.59 13.57 -3.57
CA GLY A 143 -14.96 12.30 -2.93
C GLY A 143 -14.16 12.02 -1.67
N LEU A 144 -14.01 10.73 -1.35
CA LEU A 144 -13.22 10.26 -0.21
C LEU A 144 -11.77 9.93 -0.62
N VAL A 145 -10.80 10.47 0.11
CA VAL A 145 -9.39 10.11 0.01
C VAL A 145 -8.88 9.78 1.41
N ILE A 146 -8.16 8.67 1.52
CA ILE A 146 -7.55 8.22 2.76
C ILE A 146 -6.05 8.10 2.49
N SER A 147 -5.24 8.73 3.32
CA SER A 147 -3.78 8.58 3.31
C SER A 147 -3.36 8.13 4.69
N ILE A 148 -2.67 6.99 4.75
CA ILE A 148 -2.12 6.49 6.01
C ILE A 148 -0.60 6.52 5.90
N THR A 149 0.05 6.81 7.01
CA THR A 149 1.48 6.60 7.16
C THR A 149 1.67 5.53 8.21
N ALA A 150 2.39 4.45 7.88
CA ALA A 150 2.78 3.44 8.86
C ALA A 150 4.23 3.60 9.29
N ILE A 151 4.45 3.41 10.59
CA ILE A 151 5.75 3.48 11.25
C ILE A 151 6.01 2.11 11.88
N GLY A 152 7.05 1.45 11.40
CA GLY A 152 7.57 0.20 11.92
C GLY A 152 8.98 0.32 12.46
N THR A 153 9.46 -0.77 13.02
CA THR A 153 10.82 -0.85 13.56
C THR A 153 11.47 -2.20 13.29
N ALA A 154 12.78 -2.19 13.12
CA ALA A 154 13.60 -3.38 12.95
C ALA A 154 15.01 -3.13 13.50
N THR A 155 15.77 -4.22 13.69
CA THR A 155 17.23 -4.10 13.84
C THR A 155 17.88 -4.02 12.46
N PRO A 156 19.04 -3.35 12.32
CA PRO A 156 19.71 -3.17 11.03
C PRO A 156 19.95 -4.46 10.25
N GLU A 157 20.23 -5.55 10.95
CA GLU A 157 20.57 -6.84 10.35
C GLU A 157 19.35 -7.59 9.82
N LYS A 158 18.15 -7.21 10.27
CA LYS A 158 16.89 -7.86 9.87
C LYS A 158 16.25 -7.21 8.67
N ILE A 159 16.48 -5.92 8.43
CA ILE A 159 15.83 -5.22 7.33
C ILE A 159 16.19 -5.88 6.00
N ALA A 160 15.15 -6.19 5.22
CA ALA A 160 15.28 -6.61 3.85
C ALA A 160 14.97 -5.42 2.93
N TYR A 161 15.79 -5.24 1.91
CA TYR A 161 15.61 -4.22 0.87
C TYR A 161 15.34 -4.91 -0.47
N ARG A 162 14.80 -4.19 -1.44
CA ARG A 162 14.68 -4.70 -2.82
C ARG A 162 16.04 -5.05 -3.47
N SER A 163 17.13 -4.42 -3.03
CA SER A 163 18.46 -4.47 -3.68
C SER A 163 19.43 -5.56 -3.18
N GLY A 164 18.96 -6.57 -2.46
CA GLY A 164 19.83 -7.60 -1.90
C GLY A 164 19.87 -8.94 -2.66
N ALA A 165 19.00 -9.11 -3.66
CA ALA A 165 18.94 -10.32 -4.49
C ALA A 165 20.26 -10.60 -5.23
N LYS A 166 20.60 -11.88 -5.39
CA LYS A 166 21.79 -12.37 -6.10
C LYS A 166 21.45 -13.44 -7.11
N GLU A 167 22.36 -13.67 -8.05
CA GLU A 167 22.27 -14.82 -8.95
C GLU A 167 22.10 -16.13 -8.15
N ASN A 168 21.17 -16.97 -8.60
CA ASN A 168 20.80 -18.25 -7.97
C ASN A 168 20.06 -18.15 -6.63
N ASP A 169 19.67 -16.95 -6.18
CA ASP A 169 18.70 -16.82 -5.09
C ASP A 169 17.36 -17.45 -5.50
N LEU A 170 16.66 -18.05 -4.52
CA LEU A 170 15.33 -18.59 -4.74
C LEU A 170 14.29 -17.47 -4.73
N LEU A 171 13.51 -17.36 -5.80
CA LEU A 171 12.33 -16.51 -5.81
C LEU A 171 11.15 -17.26 -5.18
N VAL A 172 10.64 -16.73 -4.07
CA VAL A 172 9.51 -17.29 -3.33
C VAL A 172 8.38 -16.27 -3.23
N VAL A 173 7.14 -16.77 -3.24
CA VAL A 173 5.93 -15.95 -3.06
C VAL A 173 5.10 -16.51 -1.92
N THR A 174 4.35 -15.64 -1.25
CA THR A 174 3.54 -16.03 -0.10
C THR A 174 2.05 -15.99 -0.45
N GLY A 175 1.31 -17.05 -0.11
CA GLY A 175 -0.12 -17.14 -0.41
C GLY A 175 -0.44 -17.29 -1.91
N ASP A 176 -1.71 -17.04 -2.26
CA ASP A 176 -2.20 -17.16 -3.63
C ASP A 176 -2.15 -15.83 -4.38
N LEU A 177 -1.77 -15.88 -5.66
CA LEU A 177 -1.73 -14.72 -6.56
C LEU A 177 -3.03 -14.58 -7.37
N GLY A 178 -3.41 -13.35 -7.68
CA GLY A 178 -4.54 -13.04 -8.57
C GLY A 178 -5.94 -13.07 -7.93
N ALA A 179 -6.07 -13.53 -6.68
CA ALA A 179 -7.36 -13.61 -5.99
C ALA A 179 -8.05 -12.25 -5.85
N ALA A 180 -7.31 -11.21 -5.46
CA ALA A 180 -7.83 -9.84 -5.33
C ALA A 180 -8.31 -9.28 -6.69
N TYR A 181 -7.55 -9.51 -7.75
CA TYR A 181 -7.93 -9.11 -9.11
C TYR A 181 -9.23 -9.80 -9.56
N LEU A 182 -9.36 -11.11 -9.35
CA LEU A 182 -10.60 -11.82 -9.67
C LEU A 182 -11.77 -11.36 -8.79
N GLY A 183 -11.52 -11.05 -7.52
CA GLY A 183 -12.51 -10.43 -6.62
C GLY A 183 -13.01 -9.10 -7.16
N LEU A 184 -12.12 -8.23 -7.65
CA LEU A 184 -12.48 -6.99 -8.31
C LEU A 184 -13.32 -7.23 -9.57
N GLN A 185 -12.95 -8.20 -10.41
CA GLN A 185 -13.74 -8.54 -11.61
C GLN A 185 -15.16 -8.98 -11.27
N VAL A 186 -15.35 -9.74 -10.18
CA VAL A 186 -16.69 -10.13 -9.70
C VAL A 186 -17.47 -8.90 -9.24
N LEU A 187 -16.87 -8.04 -8.42
CA LEU A 187 -17.52 -6.83 -7.90
C LEU A 187 -17.93 -5.87 -9.02
N GLU A 188 -17.05 -5.65 -10.00
CA GLU A 188 -17.36 -4.83 -11.18
C GLU A 188 -18.46 -5.43 -12.04
N ARG A 189 -18.47 -6.76 -12.24
CA ARG A 189 -19.57 -7.43 -12.94
C ARG A 189 -20.91 -7.18 -12.25
N GLU A 190 -20.99 -7.41 -10.94
CA GLU A 190 -22.23 -7.24 -10.19
C GLU A 190 -22.69 -5.78 -10.16
N LYS A 191 -21.76 -4.83 -10.09
CA LYS A 191 -22.06 -3.39 -10.24
C LYS A 191 -22.70 -3.07 -11.58
N GLN A 192 -22.26 -3.68 -12.70
CA GLN A 192 -22.92 -3.47 -13.99
C GLN A 192 -24.32 -4.11 -14.05
N VAL A 193 -24.50 -5.30 -13.45
CA VAL A 193 -25.82 -5.95 -13.36
C VAL A 193 -26.78 -5.09 -12.55
N TYR A 194 -26.35 -4.57 -11.39
CA TYR A 194 -27.16 -3.71 -10.53
C TYR A 194 -27.60 -2.42 -11.25
N LYS A 195 -26.73 -1.82 -12.09
CA LYS A 195 -27.10 -0.65 -12.90
C LYS A 195 -28.24 -0.92 -13.89
N VAL A 196 -28.34 -2.14 -14.42
CA VAL A 196 -29.41 -2.53 -15.35
C VAL A 196 -30.67 -2.94 -14.58
N ASN A 197 -30.51 -3.65 -13.46
CA ASN A 197 -31.62 -4.10 -12.62
C ASN A 197 -31.30 -3.91 -11.13
N PRO A 198 -31.69 -2.78 -10.52
CA PRO A 198 -31.42 -2.49 -9.11
C PRO A 198 -32.09 -3.45 -8.11
N ASN A 199 -33.08 -4.24 -8.56
CA ASN A 199 -33.73 -5.26 -7.73
C ASN A 199 -32.99 -6.60 -7.76
N SER A 200 -31.95 -6.73 -8.58
CA SER A 200 -31.11 -7.93 -8.64
C SER A 200 -30.20 -7.96 -7.42
N GLN A 201 -30.37 -8.97 -6.56
CA GLN A 201 -29.40 -9.23 -5.49
C GLN A 201 -28.29 -10.15 -6.01
N PRO A 202 -27.01 -9.73 -5.91
CA PRO A 202 -25.91 -10.56 -6.34
C PRO A 202 -25.73 -11.76 -5.40
N ASP A 203 -25.60 -12.96 -5.96
CA ASP A 203 -25.13 -14.13 -5.22
C ASP A 203 -23.60 -14.20 -5.28
N LEU A 204 -22.99 -13.85 -4.14
CA LEU A 204 -21.54 -13.74 -3.98
C LEU A 204 -20.93 -14.93 -3.23
N GLU A 205 -21.74 -15.90 -2.78
CA GLU A 205 -21.30 -16.95 -1.85
C GLU A 205 -20.12 -17.77 -2.41
N LYS A 206 -20.24 -18.20 -3.67
CA LYS A 206 -19.19 -18.91 -4.41
C LYS A 206 -17.91 -18.10 -4.66
N TYR A 207 -17.93 -16.78 -4.45
CA TYR A 207 -16.79 -15.89 -4.66
C TYR A 207 -16.25 -15.29 -3.36
N THR A 208 -16.73 -15.77 -2.20
CA THR A 208 -16.40 -15.21 -0.87
C THR A 208 -14.89 -15.02 -0.69
N TYR A 209 -14.09 -16.04 -0.99
CA TYR A 209 -12.62 -15.96 -0.91
C TYR A 209 -12.04 -14.82 -1.76
N LEU A 210 -12.44 -14.72 -3.03
CA LEU A 210 -11.91 -13.72 -3.96
C LEU A 210 -12.28 -12.30 -3.53
N ILE A 211 -13.54 -12.12 -3.12
CA ILE A 211 -14.05 -10.82 -2.68
C ILE A 211 -13.38 -10.39 -1.38
N GLU A 212 -13.19 -11.31 -0.43
CA GLU A 212 -12.47 -11.02 0.81
C GLU A 212 -11.04 -10.57 0.51
N ARG A 213 -10.32 -11.26 -0.38
CA ARG A 213 -8.95 -10.86 -0.78
C ARG A 213 -8.90 -9.46 -1.41
N GLN A 214 -9.97 -8.97 -2.02
CA GLN A 214 -10.04 -7.64 -2.61
C GLN A 214 -10.48 -6.55 -1.61
N LEU A 215 -11.47 -6.85 -0.77
CA LEU A 215 -12.10 -5.88 0.15
C LEU A 215 -11.38 -5.80 1.51
N LYS A 216 -10.86 -6.93 1.99
CA LYS A 216 -10.22 -7.09 3.30
C LYS A 216 -8.96 -7.96 3.17
N PRO A 217 -7.91 -7.47 2.47
CA PRO A 217 -6.64 -8.19 2.41
C PRO A 217 -6.02 -8.30 3.80
N GLU A 218 -5.15 -9.30 4.01
CA GLU A 218 -4.40 -9.49 5.25
C GLU A 218 -2.92 -9.23 4.98
N ALA A 219 -2.31 -8.35 5.77
CA ALA A 219 -0.88 -8.06 5.68
C ALA A 219 -0.08 -9.22 6.27
N ARG A 220 1.03 -9.60 5.62
CA ARG A 220 1.79 -10.83 5.93
C ARG A 220 2.74 -10.70 7.13
N LYS A 221 2.21 -10.26 8.27
CA LYS A 221 2.90 -10.16 9.56
C LYS A 221 3.52 -11.49 10.01
N ASP A 222 2.90 -12.60 9.61
CA ASP A 222 3.33 -13.96 9.92
C ASP A 222 4.68 -14.34 9.31
N ILE A 223 5.03 -13.76 8.16
CA ILE A 223 6.17 -14.20 7.35
C ILE A 223 7.52 -13.89 8.03
N GLY A 224 7.68 -12.72 8.65
CA GLY A 224 8.94 -12.40 9.34
C GLY A 224 9.25 -13.37 10.50
N GLY A 225 8.23 -13.82 11.22
CA GLY A 225 8.36 -14.84 12.27
C GLY A 225 8.69 -16.22 11.71
N LEU A 226 7.96 -16.63 10.66
CA LEU A 226 8.20 -17.90 9.97
C LEU A 226 9.63 -18.00 9.41
N LEU A 227 10.13 -16.95 8.76
CA LEU A 227 11.50 -16.92 8.24
C LEU A 227 12.54 -17.06 9.36
N ALA A 228 12.31 -16.40 10.50
CA ALA A 228 13.18 -16.52 11.66
C ALA A 228 13.18 -17.94 12.26
N GLU A 229 12.02 -18.60 12.35
CA GLU A 229 11.89 -19.99 12.81
C GLU A 229 12.59 -20.99 11.88
N LEU A 230 12.59 -20.70 10.59
CA LEU A 230 13.29 -21.49 9.57
C LEU A 230 14.79 -21.15 9.46
N GLU A 231 15.29 -20.22 10.29
CA GLU A 231 16.65 -19.69 10.23
C GLU A 231 17.02 -19.12 8.84
N VAL A 232 16.03 -18.58 8.13
CA VAL A 232 16.18 -17.96 6.82
C VAL A 232 16.26 -16.44 6.96
N GLN A 233 17.39 -15.86 6.55
CA GLN A 233 17.50 -14.42 6.34
C GLN A 233 17.24 -14.12 4.87
N PRO A 234 16.15 -13.40 4.52
CA PRO A 234 15.88 -13.03 3.14
C PRO A 234 16.96 -12.08 2.62
N THR A 235 17.40 -12.31 1.38
CA THR A 235 18.36 -11.42 0.70
C THR A 235 17.65 -10.17 0.20
N SER A 236 16.45 -10.32 -0.35
CA SER A 236 15.56 -9.23 -0.75
C SER A 236 14.12 -9.56 -0.47
N MET A 237 13.31 -8.54 -0.25
CA MET A 237 11.86 -8.65 -0.11
C MET A 237 11.17 -7.45 -0.76
N ILE A 238 9.91 -7.67 -1.14
CA ILE A 238 8.96 -6.69 -1.67
C ILE A 238 7.55 -7.26 -1.45
N ASP A 239 6.54 -6.42 -1.31
CA ASP A 239 5.15 -6.89 -1.36
C ASP A 239 4.67 -7.03 -2.82
N ILE A 240 3.44 -7.50 -3.03
CA ILE A 240 2.88 -7.60 -4.39
C ILE A 240 1.57 -6.82 -4.45
N SER A 241 1.67 -5.59 -4.93
CA SER A 241 0.57 -4.62 -5.03
C SER A 241 0.18 -4.36 -6.48
N ASP A 242 1.14 -4.14 -7.38
CA ASP A 242 0.90 -3.91 -8.82
C ASP A 242 0.89 -5.20 -9.65
N GLY A 243 1.28 -6.31 -9.03
CA GLY A 243 1.30 -7.64 -9.62
C GLY A 243 2.71 -8.18 -9.82
N LEU A 244 2.82 -9.52 -9.79
CA LEU A 244 4.09 -10.23 -9.68
C LEU A 244 5.15 -9.79 -10.70
N SER A 245 4.78 -9.57 -11.95
CA SER A 245 5.72 -9.15 -12.98
C SER A 245 6.33 -7.78 -12.71
N SER A 246 5.54 -6.83 -12.17
CA SER A 246 6.02 -5.48 -11.83
C SER A 246 7.05 -5.56 -10.71
N GLU A 247 6.73 -6.31 -9.65
CA GLU A 247 7.60 -6.41 -8.47
C GLU A 247 8.89 -7.16 -8.73
N ILE A 248 8.87 -8.20 -9.57
CA ILE A 248 10.09 -8.88 -10.02
C ILE A 248 10.98 -7.88 -10.77
N ILE A 249 10.41 -7.03 -11.63
CA ILE A 249 11.19 -6.00 -12.32
C ILE A 249 11.80 -5.00 -11.33
N HIS A 250 11.08 -4.64 -10.25
CA HIS A 250 11.62 -3.77 -9.20
C HIS A 250 12.80 -4.41 -8.45
N ILE A 251 12.69 -5.69 -8.06
CA ILE A 251 13.81 -6.43 -7.44
C ILE A 251 14.98 -6.50 -8.41
N CYS A 252 14.78 -6.98 -9.64
CA CYS A 252 15.83 -7.10 -10.66
C CYS A 252 16.56 -5.77 -10.90
N LYS A 253 15.82 -4.67 -11.09
CA LYS A 253 16.41 -3.34 -11.27
C LYS A 253 17.19 -2.87 -10.04
N SER A 254 16.65 -3.08 -8.85
CA SER A 254 17.27 -2.63 -7.59
C SER A 254 18.52 -3.43 -7.25
N SER A 255 18.53 -4.72 -7.57
CA SER A 255 19.64 -5.64 -7.34
C SER A 255 20.64 -5.72 -8.50
N ALA A 256 20.30 -5.15 -9.65
CA ALA A 256 21.08 -5.27 -10.89
C ALA A 256 21.31 -6.73 -11.34
N VAL A 257 20.27 -7.57 -11.28
CA VAL A 257 20.26 -8.99 -11.70
C VAL A 257 19.13 -9.30 -12.66
#